data_AF-A0A6A1VU33-F1
#
_entry.id   AF-A0A6A1VU33-F1
#
_cell.length_a   1.000
_cell.length_b   1.000
_cell.length_c   1.000
_cell.angle_alpha   90.00
_cell.angle_beta   90.00
_cell.angle_gamma   90.00
#
_symmetry.space_group_name_H-M   'P 1'
#
loop_
_entity.id
_entity.type
_entity.pdbx_description
1 polymer ?
#
loop_
_entity_poly.entity_id
_entity_poly.type
_entity_poly.pdbx_seq_one_letter_code
_entity_poly.pdbx_strand_id
1 'polypeptide(L)'
;MDLKAAFPPLNKVTGLETLILRSCNIIGQLPEYLKDMTALKTLLSLNWQHPNWTSTSLDTKSVSTPHELVCTIFDGAITSWYNLSINFGGQEVTVNGSTAYAADTKIGGPSSFFQSSSNWAFSSTGNFMDGHPTDTYIVKNSSVLSMPNPELYMNVRLSPLSLTYYAFCLGNGNYTVNLHFVEIMFTDDKTFSSLGRRIFDVYIQGKLVMKDFDIVKRAGGVAKAVIERFDVVVTDNTMEIRFYWAGKGTTDIPVKGVYGPLIFAISVFIPPSETENSTQNGNSIPVEAVAGIVAAGAFVICLALGIIWWKGCLGRKSAMERGFGLAHWKIYLEAIRAAMNDFDAANKIGEGGFSPVYKGFLSDGTVIAVKQLSSDSRQGNREFLNEIGVISAFQHPHLVKLYGWLDAVLKEISCC
;
A
#
# COMPACT_ATOMS: atom_id res chain seq x y z
N MET A 1 9.71 24.14 -1.36
CA MET A 1 9.45 25.33 -2.18
C MET A 1 7.96 25.32 -2.50
N ASP A 2 7.16 26.07 -1.75
CA ASP A 2 5.73 26.17 -2.04
C ASP A 2 5.55 27.08 -3.26
N LEU A 3 5.33 26.47 -4.43
CA LEU A 3 5.09 27.20 -5.67
C LEU A 3 3.78 27.97 -5.53
N LYS A 4 3.84 29.29 -5.40
CA LYS A 4 2.69 30.20 -5.45
C LYS A 4 2.44 30.59 -6.90
N ALA A 5 1.21 30.51 -7.38
CA ALA A 5 0.85 30.82 -8.77
C ALA A 5 -0.24 31.90 -8.85
N ALA A 6 -0.25 32.71 -9.91
CA ALA A 6 -1.38 33.58 -10.19
C ALA A 6 -2.58 32.78 -10.71
N PHE A 7 -3.78 33.34 -10.64
CA PHE A 7 -4.98 32.69 -11.17
C PHE A 7 -4.83 32.49 -12.71
N PRO A 8 -5.07 31.29 -13.25
CA PRO A 8 -4.90 31.03 -14.68
C PRO A 8 -5.92 31.80 -15.53
N PRO A 9 -5.54 32.37 -16.69
CA PRO A 9 -6.46 33.11 -17.53
C PRO A 9 -7.50 32.17 -18.18
N LEU A 10 -8.74 32.27 -17.73
CA LEU A 10 -9.89 31.48 -18.23
C LEU A 10 -10.86 32.30 -19.10
N ASN A 11 -10.52 33.55 -19.40
CA ASN A 11 -11.36 34.49 -20.15
C ASN A 11 -11.74 34.01 -21.57
N LYS A 12 -10.98 33.07 -22.15
CA LYS A 12 -11.26 32.48 -23.47
C LYS A 12 -12.05 31.17 -23.42
N VAL A 13 -12.37 30.65 -22.23
CA VAL A 13 -13.09 29.38 -22.09
C VAL A 13 -14.59 29.62 -22.18
N THR A 14 -15.15 29.47 -23.39
CA THR A 14 -16.60 29.61 -23.63
C THR A 14 -17.29 28.27 -23.33
N GLY A 15 -18.14 28.24 -22.29
CA GLY A 15 -18.88 27.03 -21.88
C GLY A 15 -18.42 26.39 -20.56
N LEU A 16 -17.51 27.04 -19.81
CA LEU A 16 -17.14 26.58 -18.47
C LEU A 16 -18.34 26.68 -17.52
N GLU A 17 -18.96 25.55 -17.14
CA GLU A 17 -20.11 25.55 -16.24
C GLU A 17 -19.75 25.46 -14.76
N THR A 18 -18.65 24.81 -14.43
CA THR A 18 -18.23 24.56 -13.05
C THR A 18 -16.73 24.79 -12.93
N LEU A 19 -16.32 25.64 -11.99
CA LEU A 19 -14.93 25.89 -11.65
C LEU A 19 -14.68 25.46 -10.20
N ILE A 20 -13.70 24.60 -10.01
CA ILE A 20 -13.35 24.07 -8.69
C ILE A 20 -11.87 24.32 -8.44
N LEU A 21 -11.56 25.07 -7.38
CA LEU A 21 -10.21 25.42 -6.96
C LEU A 21 -9.89 24.65 -5.68
N ARG A 22 -9.01 23.64 -5.75
CA ARG A 22 -8.66 22.76 -4.62
C ARG A 22 -7.18 22.65 -4.44
N SER A 23 -6.69 22.89 -3.23
CA SER A 23 -5.25 22.85 -2.92
C SER A 23 -4.41 23.71 -3.90
N CYS A 24 -5.03 24.67 -4.57
CA CYS A 24 -4.35 25.57 -5.49
C CYS A 24 -3.65 26.64 -4.65
N ASN A 25 -2.33 26.72 -4.70
CA ASN A 25 -1.58 27.80 -4.04
C ASN A 25 -1.68 29.11 -4.86
N ILE A 26 -2.91 29.50 -5.20
CA ILE A 26 -3.22 30.68 -6.01
C ILE A 26 -3.12 31.91 -5.13
N ILE A 27 -2.41 32.92 -5.61
CA ILE A 27 -2.27 34.23 -4.96
C ILE A 27 -2.95 35.32 -5.79
N GLY A 28 -3.40 36.37 -5.11
CA GLY A 28 -4.10 37.50 -5.74
C GLY A 28 -5.62 37.41 -5.63
N GLN A 29 -6.30 38.35 -6.27
CA GLN A 29 -7.76 38.40 -6.33
C GLN A 29 -8.29 37.50 -7.46
N LEU A 30 -9.50 36.99 -7.29
CA LEU A 30 -10.22 36.30 -8.36
C LEU A 30 -10.44 37.29 -9.51
N PRO A 31 -10.14 36.93 -10.78
CA PRO A 31 -10.34 37.85 -11.89
C PRO A 31 -11.80 38.26 -12.08
N GLU A 32 -12.04 39.55 -12.31
CA GLU A 32 -13.41 40.09 -12.48
C GLU A 32 -14.16 39.47 -13.65
N TYR A 33 -13.47 39.07 -14.73
CA TYR A 33 -14.09 38.44 -15.90
C TYR A 33 -14.87 37.17 -15.55
N LEU A 34 -14.56 36.51 -14.41
CA LEU A 34 -15.30 35.34 -13.96
C LEU A 34 -16.77 35.67 -13.66
N LYS A 35 -17.10 36.93 -13.35
CA LYS A 35 -18.49 37.39 -13.19
C LYS A 35 -19.23 37.35 -14.52
N ASP A 36 -18.59 37.80 -15.58
CA ASP A 36 -19.17 37.93 -16.92
C ASP A 36 -19.31 36.58 -17.66
N MET A 37 -18.71 35.51 -17.13
CA MET A 37 -18.85 34.17 -17.71
C MET A 37 -20.26 33.60 -17.51
N THR A 38 -21.17 33.84 -18.46
CA THR A 38 -22.59 33.47 -18.38
C THR A 38 -22.84 31.97 -18.23
N ALA A 39 -21.96 31.11 -18.75
CA ALA A 39 -22.07 29.66 -18.62
C ALA A 39 -21.70 29.15 -17.21
N LEU A 40 -20.90 29.91 -16.45
CA LEU A 40 -20.36 29.48 -15.16
C LEU A 40 -21.44 29.55 -14.08
N LYS A 41 -21.91 28.38 -13.63
CA LYS A 41 -22.97 28.20 -12.63
C LYS A 41 -22.43 28.02 -11.22
N THR A 42 -21.30 27.33 -11.09
CA THR A 42 -20.76 26.91 -9.78
C THR A 42 -19.29 27.26 -9.66
N LEU A 43 -18.92 27.94 -8.56
CA LEU A 43 -17.54 28.25 -8.21
C LEU A 43 -17.24 27.74 -6.79
N LEU A 44 -16.48 26.65 -6.70
CA LEU A 44 -16.14 26.02 -5.43
C LEU A 44 -14.67 26.26 -5.10
N SER A 45 -14.39 26.95 -4.01
CA SER A 45 -13.05 27.04 -3.44
C SER A 45 -12.96 26.16 -2.20
N LEU A 46 -12.06 25.17 -2.22
CA LEU A 46 -11.76 24.34 -1.05
C LEU A 46 -10.38 24.68 -0.44
N ASN A 47 -9.96 25.95 -0.50
CA ASN A 47 -8.66 26.38 0.02
C ASN A 47 -8.76 27.27 1.26
N TRP A 48 -8.16 26.79 2.35
CA TRP A 48 -8.19 27.35 3.70
C TRP A 48 -7.24 28.56 3.94
N GLN A 49 -6.81 29.33 2.93
CA GLN A 49 -5.79 30.38 3.16
C GLN A 49 -6.09 31.80 2.67
N HIS A 50 -7.30 32.12 2.23
CA HIS A 50 -7.61 33.50 1.84
C HIS A 50 -8.84 34.07 2.58
N PRO A 51 -8.63 34.76 3.73
CA PRO A 51 -9.70 35.46 4.44
C PRO A 51 -10.30 36.66 3.66
N ASN A 52 -9.82 36.95 2.43
CA ASN A 52 -10.25 38.09 1.62
C ASN A 52 -11.12 37.72 0.40
N TRP A 53 -11.56 36.47 0.27
CA TRP A 53 -12.51 36.09 -0.79
C TRP A 53 -13.93 36.34 -0.27
N THR A 54 -14.40 37.59 -0.37
CA THR A 54 -15.75 37.94 0.06
C THR A 54 -16.78 37.59 -1.02
N SER A 55 -17.90 37.00 -0.58
CA SER A 55 -19.06 36.62 -1.39
C SER A 55 -19.67 37.79 -2.18
N THR A 56 -19.45 39.03 -1.72
CA THR A 56 -19.86 40.29 -2.36
C THR A 56 -19.30 40.54 -3.76
N SER A 57 -18.44 39.65 -4.28
CA SER A 57 -17.87 39.80 -5.62
C SER A 57 -18.60 38.99 -6.70
N LEU A 58 -19.45 38.01 -6.39
CA LEU A 58 -20.14 37.16 -7.38
C LEU A 58 -21.65 37.07 -7.07
N ASP A 59 -22.39 38.16 -7.26
CA ASP A 59 -23.81 38.29 -6.86
C ASP A 59 -24.82 37.37 -7.60
N THR A 60 -24.40 36.49 -8.50
CA THR A 60 -25.29 35.60 -9.25
C THR A 60 -24.83 34.14 -9.37
N LYS A 61 -23.71 33.78 -8.73
CA LYS A 61 -23.13 32.43 -8.82
C LYS A 61 -22.97 31.89 -7.41
N SER A 62 -23.34 30.63 -7.18
CA SER A 62 -23.14 30.00 -5.89
C SER A 62 -21.64 29.86 -5.61
N VAL A 63 -21.08 30.85 -4.91
CA VAL A 63 -19.79 30.75 -4.25
C VAL A 63 -20.06 30.11 -2.90
N SER A 64 -20.29 28.81 -2.90
CA SER A 64 -20.39 28.09 -1.64
C SER A 64 -18.99 27.95 -1.05
N THR A 65 -18.78 28.60 0.08
CA THR A 65 -17.70 28.19 0.97
C THR A 65 -18.03 26.78 1.49
N PRO A 66 -17.03 25.97 1.89
CA PRO A 66 -17.29 24.64 2.45
C PRO A 66 -18.28 24.68 3.65
N HIS A 67 -18.42 25.84 4.29
CA HIS A 67 -19.32 26.11 5.39
C HIS A 67 -20.81 26.24 4.99
N GLU A 68 -21.11 26.59 3.74
CA GLU A 68 -22.50 26.64 3.20
C GLU A 68 -22.97 25.29 2.65
N LEU A 69 -22.10 24.27 2.63
CA LEU A 69 -22.43 22.91 2.24
C LEU A 69 -23.17 22.20 3.39
N VAL A 70 -24.46 22.50 3.54
CA VAL A 70 -25.48 21.70 4.24
C VAL A 70 -25.05 21.19 5.63
N CYS A 71 -24.52 22.08 6.47
CA CYS A 71 -24.71 21.88 7.90
C CYS A 71 -26.12 22.36 8.25
N THR A 72 -26.91 21.58 8.99
CA THR A 72 -28.22 22.04 9.44
C THR A 72 -28.00 23.14 10.48
N ILE A 73 -28.34 24.39 10.13
CA ILE A 73 -28.32 25.48 11.10
C ILE A 73 -29.61 25.38 11.91
N PHE A 74 -29.50 25.05 13.20
CA PHE A 74 -30.59 25.12 14.15
C PHE A 74 -30.22 26.14 15.22
N ASP A 75 -31.05 27.18 15.41
CA ASP A 75 -30.84 28.22 16.43
C ASP A 75 -29.45 28.91 16.38
N GLY A 76 -28.90 29.09 15.17
CA GLY A 76 -27.59 29.73 14.97
C GLY A 76 -26.37 28.85 15.29
N ALA A 77 -26.57 27.57 15.63
CA ALA A 77 -25.50 26.59 15.81
C ALA A 77 -25.45 25.58 14.65
N ILE A 78 -24.22 25.24 14.23
CA ILE A 78 -23.95 24.19 13.24
C ILE A 78 -24.07 22.82 13.92
N THR A 79 -25.00 21.99 13.48
CA THR A 79 -25.02 20.58 13.90
C THR A 79 -23.77 19.88 13.40
N SER A 80 -22.94 19.44 14.35
CA SER A 80 -21.71 18.71 14.06
C SER A 80 -21.97 17.21 13.96
N TRP A 81 -21.31 16.58 13.00
CA TRP A 81 -21.32 15.15 12.78
C TRP A 81 -20.11 14.52 13.46
N TYR A 82 -20.34 13.39 14.12
CA TYR A 82 -19.31 12.65 14.87
C TYR A 82 -19.03 11.26 14.30
N ASN A 83 -19.76 10.90 13.26
CA ASN A 83 -19.51 9.72 12.45
C ASN A 83 -19.80 10.02 10.97
N LEU A 84 -19.18 9.25 10.10
CA LEU A 84 -19.45 9.23 8.67
C LEU A 84 -19.03 7.86 8.15
N SER A 85 -19.93 7.14 7.49
CA SER A 85 -19.60 5.87 6.83
C SER A 85 -20.15 5.91 5.41
N ILE A 86 -19.35 5.50 4.42
CA ILE A 86 -19.70 5.61 3.00
C ILE A 86 -19.33 4.30 2.28
N ASN A 87 -20.26 3.76 1.49
CA ASN A 87 -20.07 2.59 0.64
C ASN A 87 -19.74 3.01 -0.81
N PHE A 88 -18.47 2.93 -1.19
CA PHE A 88 -17.97 3.51 -2.43
C PHE A 88 -18.39 2.72 -3.66
N GLY A 89 -19.01 3.41 -4.62
CA GLY A 89 -19.58 2.76 -5.81
C GLY A 89 -20.84 1.93 -5.53
N GLY A 90 -21.30 1.87 -4.27
CA GLY A 90 -22.38 1.00 -3.82
C GLY A 90 -23.64 1.74 -3.35
N GLN A 91 -24.72 0.98 -3.16
CA GLN A 91 -25.94 1.46 -2.51
C GLN A 91 -25.75 1.57 -1.00
N GLU A 92 -26.72 2.16 -0.31
CA GLU A 92 -26.73 2.19 1.14
C GLU A 92 -26.79 0.77 1.71
N VAL A 93 -25.96 0.50 2.71
CA VAL A 93 -25.84 -0.82 3.33
C VAL A 93 -25.74 -0.64 4.84
N THR A 94 -26.55 -1.40 5.58
CA THR A 94 -26.45 -1.46 7.05
C THR A 94 -25.65 -2.68 7.45
N VAL A 95 -24.56 -2.44 8.17
CA VAL A 95 -23.63 -3.47 8.63
C VAL A 95 -23.82 -3.72 10.12
N ASN A 96 -23.73 -5.00 10.51
CA ASN A 96 -23.91 -5.45 11.90
C ASN A 96 -25.25 -4.99 12.53
N GLY A 97 -26.25 -4.66 11.72
CA GLY A 97 -27.56 -4.19 12.18
C GLY A 97 -27.59 -2.78 12.79
N SER A 98 -26.46 -2.05 12.83
CA SER A 98 -26.37 -0.76 13.53
C SER A 98 -25.68 0.35 12.74
N THR A 99 -24.72 0.04 11.88
CA THR A 99 -23.92 1.05 11.18
C THR A 99 -24.35 1.16 9.73
N ALA A 100 -25.04 2.24 9.39
CA ALA A 100 -25.42 2.55 8.01
C ALA A 100 -24.25 3.20 7.26
N TYR A 101 -23.89 2.62 6.12
CA TYR A 101 -22.94 3.18 5.16
C TYR A 101 -23.73 3.88 4.05
N ALA A 102 -23.55 5.18 3.93
CA ALA A 102 -24.24 6.00 2.93
C ALA A 102 -23.88 5.56 1.50
N ALA A 103 -24.88 5.62 0.61
CA ALA A 103 -24.73 5.23 -0.79
C ALA A 103 -23.81 6.19 -1.57
N ASP A 104 -22.85 5.66 -2.31
CA ASP A 104 -22.08 6.40 -3.30
C ASP A 104 -22.25 5.77 -4.70
N THR A 105 -23.31 6.19 -5.40
CA THR A 105 -23.73 5.56 -6.67
C THR A 105 -23.39 6.38 -7.91
N LYS A 106 -22.80 7.58 -7.74
CA LYS A 106 -22.53 8.46 -8.87
C LYS A 106 -21.33 7.97 -9.64
N ILE A 107 -21.45 7.83 -10.96
CA ILE A 107 -20.39 7.26 -11.81
C ILE A 107 -19.08 8.03 -11.62
N GLY A 108 -19.13 9.36 -11.56
CA GLY A 108 -17.93 10.20 -11.59
C GLY A 108 -17.52 10.45 -13.04
N GLY A 109 -16.21 10.55 -13.29
CA GLY A 109 -15.67 10.91 -14.60
C GLY A 109 -14.26 11.50 -14.51
N PRO A 110 -13.69 11.92 -15.66
CA PRO A 110 -12.29 12.31 -15.76
C PRO A 110 -11.96 13.66 -15.12
N SER A 111 -12.99 14.46 -14.88
CA SER A 111 -12.94 15.65 -14.03
C SER A 111 -14.34 15.83 -13.47
N SER A 112 -14.60 15.17 -12.34
CA SER A 112 -15.92 15.14 -11.73
C SER A 112 -15.89 15.57 -10.28
N PHE A 113 -16.99 16.20 -9.87
CA PHE A 113 -17.28 16.48 -8.48
C PHE A 113 -18.74 16.12 -8.22
N PHE A 114 -18.97 15.41 -7.14
CA PHE A 114 -20.30 15.11 -6.66
C PHE A 114 -20.40 15.46 -5.19
N GLN A 115 -21.47 16.16 -4.85
CA GLN A 115 -21.85 16.46 -3.48
C GLN A 115 -23.08 15.64 -3.12
N SER A 116 -23.00 14.93 -1.99
CA SER A 116 -24.12 14.18 -1.44
C SER A 116 -25.16 15.10 -0.82
N SER A 117 -26.36 14.58 -0.59
CA SER A 117 -27.36 15.22 0.28
C SER A 117 -26.97 15.15 1.77
N SER A 118 -26.02 14.26 2.10
CA SER A 118 -25.39 14.15 3.42
C SER A 118 -24.18 15.09 3.54
N ASN A 119 -23.52 15.07 4.69
CA ASN A 119 -22.29 15.80 5.02
C ASN A 119 -21.01 15.31 4.29
N TRP A 120 -21.09 14.82 3.05
CA TRP A 120 -19.90 14.35 2.32
C TRP A 120 -19.96 14.62 0.82
N ALA A 121 -18.79 14.62 0.18
CA ALA A 121 -18.65 14.75 -1.26
C ALA A 121 -17.42 13.99 -1.76
N PHE A 122 -17.33 13.77 -3.08
CA PHE A 122 -16.12 13.25 -3.70
C PHE A 122 -15.77 13.98 -4.99
N SER A 123 -14.49 13.96 -5.34
CA SER A 123 -13.99 14.35 -6.65
C SER A 123 -13.10 13.28 -7.23
N SER A 124 -13.22 13.05 -8.53
CA SER A 124 -12.37 12.13 -9.30
C SER A 124 -11.74 12.85 -10.47
N THR A 125 -10.50 12.48 -10.79
CA THR A 125 -9.72 13.07 -11.87
C THR A 125 -8.94 12.02 -12.67
N GLY A 126 -8.63 12.37 -13.92
CA GLY A 126 -7.83 11.58 -14.85
C GLY A 126 -8.69 10.73 -15.77
N ASN A 127 -8.11 10.26 -16.86
CA ASN A 127 -8.77 9.38 -17.84
C ASN A 127 -7.97 8.07 -17.94
N PHE A 128 -8.63 6.94 -18.15
CA PHE A 128 -7.92 5.67 -18.37
C PHE A 128 -7.32 5.67 -19.77
N MET A 129 -6.01 5.43 -19.89
CA MET A 129 -5.30 5.41 -21.16
C MET A 129 -5.47 4.06 -21.88
N ASP A 130 -6.71 3.55 -21.92
CA ASP A 130 -7.06 2.24 -22.47
C ASP A 130 -7.57 2.32 -23.92
N GLY A 131 -7.87 3.53 -24.40
CA GLY A 131 -8.37 3.78 -25.75
C GLY A 131 -9.85 3.42 -25.93
N HIS A 132 -10.57 3.16 -24.83
CA HIS A 132 -12.00 2.94 -24.87
C HIS A 132 -12.78 4.27 -24.93
N PRO A 133 -13.94 4.29 -25.59
CA PRO A 133 -14.77 5.50 -25.68
C PRO A 133 -15.48 5.82 -24.36
N THR A 134 -15.57 4.86 -23.44
CA THR A 134 -16.27 4.97 -22.16
C THR A 134 -15.48 4.29 -21.06
N ASP A 135 -15.15 5.05 -20.03
CA ASP A 135 -14.46 4.56 -18.82
C ASP A 135 -15.45 4.05 -17.79
N THR A 136 -15.06 3.00 -17.06
CA THR A 136 -15.80 2.48 -15.91
C THR A 136 -15.09 2.85 -14.61
N TYR A 137 -15.72 3.71 -13.81
CA TYR A 137 -15.18 4.17 -12.52
C TYR A 137 -15.77 3.43 -11.31
N ILE A 138 -16.74 2.55 -11.54
CA ILE A 138 -17.33 1.67 -10.53
C ILE A 138 -17.31 0.24 -11.05
N VAL A 139 -16.65 -0.66 -10.34
CA VAL A 139 -16.58 -2.08 -10.70
C VAL A 139 -17.36 -2.90 -9.70
N LYS A 140 -18.15 -3.85 -10.21
CA LYS A 140 -18.86 -4.80 -9.37
C LYS A 140 -17.92 -5.96 -9.03
N ASN A 141 -17.86 -6.31 -7.75
CA ASN A 141 -17.16 -7.50 -7.33
C ASN A 141 -17.93 -8.76 -7.75
N SER A 142 -17.23 -9.68 -8.42
CA SER A 142 -17.74 -10.99 -8.83
C SER A 142 -17.27 -12.13 -7.94
N SER A 143 -16.33 -11.87 -7.04
CA SER A 143 -15.72 -12.87 -6.16
C SER A 143 -16.51 -13.04 -4.86
N VAL A 144 -16.63 -14.29 -4.40
CA VAL A 144 -17.18 -14.59 -3.07
C VAL A 144 -16.10 -14.28 -2.03
N LEU A 145 -16.32 -13.25 -1.22
CA LEU A 145 -15.38 -12.85 -0.18
C LEU A 145 -15.72 -13.56 1.12
N SER A 146 -14.77 -14.35 1.65
CA SER A 146 -14.91 -15.02 2.94
C SER A 146 -14.46 -14.09 4.06
N MET A 147 -15.35 -13.16 4.45
CA MET A 147 -15.06 -12.19 5.50
C MET A 147 -16.35 -11.66 6.15
N PRO A 148 -16.27 -11.03 7.34
CA PRO A 148 -17.41 -10.33 7.92
C PRO A 148 -17.89 -9.20 7.01
N ASN A 149 -19.22 -9.05 6.92
CA ASN A 149 -19.90 -7.96 6.22
C ASN A 149 -19.56 -7.87 4.72
N PRO A 150 -19.67 -8.98 3.95
CA PRO A 150 -19.35 -9.02 2.53
C PRO A 150 -20.19 -8.05 1.69
N GLU A 151 -21.35 -7.62 2.19
CA GLU A 151 -22.24 -6.64 1.57
C GLU A 151 -21.58 -5.28 1.29
N LEU A 152 -20.56 -4.88 2.08
CA LEU A 152 -19.76 -3.66 1.82
C LEU A 152 -18.80 -3.81 0.63
N TYR A 153 -18.52 -5.04 0.23
CA TYR A 153 -17.48 -5.33 -0.75
C TYR A 153 -18.05 -5.76 -2.10
N MET A 154 -19.27 -5.30 -2.41
CA MET A 154 -19.99 -5.67 -3.63
C MET A 154 -19.71 -4.75 -4.81
N ASN A 155 -19.40 -3.47 -4.55
CA ASN A 155 -19.01 -2.50 -5.56
C ASN A 155 -17.79 -1.75 -5.07
N VAL A 156 -16.97 -1.29 -6.00
CA VAL A 156 -15.75 -0.56 -5.68
C VAL A 156 -15.60 0.63 -6.60
N ARG A 157 -15.09 1.73 -6.05
CA ARG A 157 -14.71 2.89 -6.85
C ARG A 157 -13.26 2.82 -7.28
N LEU A 158 -13.03 3.22 -8.53
CA LEU A 158 -11.74 3.39 -9.16
C LEU A 158 -11.53 4.83 -9.59
N SER A 159 -10.28 5.24 -9.69
CA SER A 159 -9.90 6.49 -10.35
C SER A 159 -8.54 6.35 -11.02
N PRO A 160 -8.36 6.84 -12.26
CA PRO A 160 -7.09 6.72 -12.96
C PRO A 160 -5.98 7.59 -12.36
N LEU A 161 -6.31 8.74 -11.74
CA LEU A 161 -5.29 9.65 -11.21
C LEU A 161 -5.50 9.99 -9.74
N SER A 162 -6.62 10.62 -9.38
CA SER A 162 -6.87 11.04 -8.00
C SER A 162 -8.34 10.93 -7.68
N LEU A 163 -8.62 10.33 -6.53
CA LEU A 163 -9.95 10.24 -5.93
C LEU A 163 -9.88 10.86 -4.55
N THR A 164 -10.68 11.89 -4.30
CA THR A 164 -10.69 12.59 -3.01
C THR A 164 -12.09 12.63 -2.43
N TYR A 165 -12.24 12.16 -1.20
CA TYR A 165 -13.46 12.28 -0.42
C TYR A 165 -13.31 13.38 0.62
N TYR A 166 -14.42 14.07 0.85
CA TYR A 166 -14.55 15.16 1.80
C TYR A 166 -15.66 14.80 2.76
N ALA A 167 -15.36 14.89 4.04
CA ALA A 167 -16.36 14.98 5.10
C ALA A 167 -16.49 16.45 5.50
N PHE A 168 -17.72 16.92 5.62
CA PHE A 168 -18.05 18.27 6.07
C PHE A 168 -18.79 18.23 7.40
N CYS A 169 -18.86 19.39 8.05
CA CYS A 169 -19.59 19.57 9.31
C CYS A 169 -19.16 18.58 10.41
N LEU A 170 -17.93 18.07 10.40
CA LEU A 170 -17.43 17.22 11.47
C LEU A 170 -17.20 18.08 12.72
N GLY A 171 -17.44 17.55 13.91
CA GLY A 171 -16.96 18.18 15.14
C GLY A 171 -15.44 18.27 15.13
N ASN A 172 -14.86 19.28 15.77
CA ASN A 172 -13.41 19.32 15.95
C ASN A 172 -13.00 18.32 17.04
N GLY A 173 -11.97 17.53 16.78
CA GLY A 173 -11.52 16.50 17.71
C GLY A 173 -10.74 15.38 17.04
N ASN A 174 -10.50 14.32 17.81
CA ASN A 174 -9.80 13.14 17.35
C ASN A 174 -10.80 12.12 16.80
N TYR A 175 -10.54 11.67 15.59
CA TYR A 175 -11.33 10.67 14.89
C TYR A 175 -10.45 9.49 14.54
N THR A 176 -11.04 8.31 14.58
CA THR A 176 -10.50 7.13 13.92
C THR A 176 -11.11 7.04 12.52
N VAL A 177 -10.25 6.85 11.53
CA VAL A 177 -10.57 6.61 10.13
C VAL A 177 -10.18 5.19 9.78
N ASN A 178 -11.14 4.39 9.32
CA ASN A 178 -10.92 3.07 8.75
C ASN A 178 -11.13 3.11 7.24
N LEU A 179 -10.14 2.65 6.50
CA LEU A 179 -10.17 2.54 5.04
C LEU A 179 -10.23 1.08 4.64
N HIS A 180 -11.25 0.69 3.87
CA HIS A 180 -11.54 -0.70 3.50
C HIS A 180 -11.08 -1.01 2.08
N PHE A 181 -10.16 -1.96 1.93
CA PHE A 181 -9.57 -2.34 0.65
C PHE A 181 -9.70 -3.85 0.40
N VAL A 182 -9.87 -4.23 -0.87
CA VAL A 182 -9.76 -5.60 -1.38
C VAL A 182 -9.21 -5.51 -2.79
N GLU A 183 -8.21 -6.30 -3.18
CA GLU A 183 -7.86 -6.39 -4.60
C GLU A 183 -8.77 -7.42 -5.28
N ILE A 184 -9.55 -6.99 -6.27
CA ILE A 184 -10.52 -7.82 -6.99
C ILE A 184 -10.30 -7.85 -8.51
N MET A 185 -9.42 -6.99 -9.04
CA MET A 185 -9.17 -6.88 -10.48
C MET A 185 -7.99 -7.76 -10.91
N PHE A 186 -7.02 -7.96 -10.03
CA PHE A 186 -5.94 -8.94 -10.23
C PHE A 186 -6.34 -10.30 -9.68
N THR A 187 -5.81 -11.37 -10.27
CA THR A 187 -6.01 -12.77 -9.81
C THR A 187 -4.73 -13.29 -9.15
N ASP A 188 -4.79 -14.46 -8.49
CA ASP A 188 -3.63 -15.19 -7.99
C ASP A 188 -3.44 -16.54 -8.69
N ASP A 189 -4.08 -16.72 -9.85
CA ASP A 189 -4.01 -17.92 -10.66
C ASP A 189 -2.75 -17.97 -11.54
N LYS A 190 -2.62 -19.04 -12.34
CA LYS A 190 -1.47 -19.21 -13.24
C LYS A 190 -1.52 -18.34 -14.50
N THR A 191 -2.46 -17.41 -14.59
CA THR A 191 -2.58 -16.52 -15.76
C THR A 191 -1.69 -15.29 -15.59
N PHE A 192 -1.46 -14.56 -16.68
CA PHE A 192 -0.70 -13.32 -16.67
C PHE A 192 -1.31 -12.24 -15.77
N SER A 193 -2.62 -12.31 -15.49
CA SER A 193 -3.35 -11.44 -14.57
C SER A 193 -2.74 -11.41 -13.17
N SER A 194 -2.11 -12.51 -12.73
CA SER A 194 -1.42 -12.60 -11.43
C SER A 194 -0.11 -11.82 -11.31
N LEU A 195 0.43 -11.37 -12.44
CA LEU A 195 1.63 -10.54 -12.48
C LEU A 195 1.31 -9.07 -12.20
N GLY A 196 0.04 -8.68 -12.27
CA GLY A 196 -0.40 -7.31 -12.08
C GLY A 196 -0.20 -6.81 -10.65
N ARG A 197 0.11 -5.52 -10.51
CA ARG A 197 0.34 -4.85 -9.22
C ARG A 197 -0.40 -3.52 -9.20
N ARG A 198 -1.23 -3.31 -8.17
CA ARG A 198 -1.85 -2.01 -7.88
C ARG A 198 -1.04 -1.28 -6.82
N ILE A 199 -0.61 -0.06 -7.15
CA ILE A 199 0.18 0.75 -6.23
C ILE A 199 -0.33 2.19 -6.29
N PHE A 200 -0.69 2.76 -5.14
CA PHE A 200 -1.10 4.16 -5.03
C PHE A 200 -0.74 4.74 -3.67
N ASP A 201 -0.81 6.05 -3.56
CA ASP A 201 -0.58 6.78 -2.31
C ASP A 201 -1.91 7.17 -1.67
N VAL A 202 -1.92 7.29 -0.35
CA VAL A 202 -3.07 7.78 0.43
C VAL A 202 -2.63 8.93 1.32
N TYR A 203 -3.40 10.01 1.25
CA TYR A 203 -3.23 11.22 2.02
C TYR A 203 -4.48 11.44 2.87
N ILE A 204 -4.29 11.85 4.11
CA ILE A 204 -5.38 12.30 4.99
C ILE A 204 -5.01 13.67 5.51
N GLN A 205 -5.91 14.64 5.37
CA GLN A 205 -5.67 16.06 5.69
C GLN A 205 -4.37 16.59 5.07
N GLY A 206 -4.14 16.26 3.79
CA GLY A 206 -2.93 16.63 3.05
C GLY A 206 -1.65 15.87 3.44
N LYS A 207 -1.63 15.12 4.55
CA LYS A 207 -0.47 14.34 5.01
C LYS A 207 -0.44 12.96 4.32
N LEU A 208 0.70 12.61 3.72
CA LEU A 208 0.94 11.26 3.18
C LEU A 208 0.98 10.24 4.33
N VAL A 209 -0.03 9.38 4.40
CA VAL A 209 -0.16 8.34 5.45
C VAL A 209 0.24 6.96 4.93
N MET A 210 0.06 6.70 3.64
CA MET A 210 0.51 5.47 2.99
C MET A 210 1.15 5.81 1.66
N LYS A 211 2.43 5.45 1.50
CA LYS A 211 3.18 5.61 0.26
C LYS A 211 3.33 4.26 -0.41
N ASP A 212 3.17 4.22 -1.72
CA ASP A 212 3.33 3.01 -2.54
C ASP A 212 2.52 1.83 -1.98
N PHE A 213 1.26 2.10 -1.59
CA PHE A 213 0.38 1.11 -0.98
C PHE A 213 -0.04 0.06 -2.00
N ASP A 214 0.31 -1.20 -1.70
CA ASP A 214 -0.05 -2.40 -2.46
C ASP A 214 -1.03 -3.24 -1.63
N ILE A 215 -2.28 -3.30 -2.10
CA ILE A 215 -3.37 -3.99 -1.41
C ILE A 215 -3.09 -5.48 -1.27
N VAL A 216 -2.61 -6.14 -2.33
CA VAL A 216 -2.35 -7.59 -2.34
C VAL A 216 -1.25 -7.94 -1.34
N LYS A 217 -0.16 -7.17 -1.36
CA LYS A 217 0.95 -7.36 -0.43
C LYS A 217 0.51 -7.16 1.01
N ARG A 218 -0.33 -6.16 1.27
CA ARG A 218 -0.80 -5.85 2.62
C ARG A 218 -1.81 -6.88 3.14
N ALA A 219 -2.77 -7.29 2.31
CA ALA A 219 -3.79 -8.28 2.65
C ALA A 219 -3.26 -9.73 2.67
N GLY A 220 -2.04 -9.96 2.14
CA GLY A 220 -1.45 -11.30 2.05
C GLY A 220 -2.12 -12.17 0.97
N GLY A 221 -2.62 -11.55 -0.10
CA GLY A 221 -3.26 -12.23 -1.22
C GLY A 221 -4.36 -11.40 -1.89
N VAL A 222 -4.82 -11.90 -3.04
CA VAL A 222 -5.95 -11.36 -3.79
C VAL A 222 -7.28 -11.75 -3.13
N ALA A 223 -8.34 -10.97 -3.34
CA ALA A 223 -9.68 -11.21 -2.80
C ALA A 223 -9.72 -11.37 -1.27
N LYS A 224 -8.74 -10.77 -0.58
CA LYS A 224 -8.67 -10.66 0.87
C LYS A 224 -8.82 -9.21 1.26
N ALA A 225 -9.66 -8.95 2.24
CA ALA A 225 -9.80 -7.60 2.73
C ALA A 225 -8.72 -7.21 3.71
N VAL A 226 -8.43 -5.92 3.68
CA VAL A 226 -7.62 -5.25 4.67
C VAL A 226 -8.31 -3.94 5.06
N ILE A 227 -8.30 -3.66 6.36
CA ILE A 227 -8.79 -2.40 6.93
C ILE A 227 -7.59 -1.67 7.51
N GLU A 228 -7.27 -0.50 6.95
CA GLU A 228 -6.21 0.36 7.49
C GLU A 228 -6.83 1.42 8.39
N ARG A 229 -6.30 1.51 9.62
CA ARG A 229 -6.80 2.40 10.68
C ARG A 229 -5.84 3.56 10.88
N PHE A 230 -6.37 4.77 10.93
CA PHE A 230 -5.63 6.00 11.21
C PHE A 230 -6.34 6.85 12.25
N ASP A 231 -5.57 7.45 13.14
CA ASP A 231 -6.08 8.47 14.06
C ASP A 231 -5.77 9.85 13.48
N VAL A 232 -6.80 10.68 13.36
CA VAL A 232 -6.80 11.93 12.61
C VAL A 232 -7.43 13.02 13.46
N VAL A 233 -6.78 14.17 13.52
CA VAL A 233 -7.30 15.36 14.20
C VAL A 233 -8.04 16.23 13.18
N VAL A 234 -9.30 16.55 13.47
CA VAL A 234 -10.10 17.51 12.72
C VAL A 234 -10.09 18.84 13.47
N THR A 235 -9.63 19.90 12.82
CA THR A 235 -9.50 21.25 13.41
C THR A 235 -10.41 22.29 12.78
N ASP A 236 -10.94 21.97 11.61
CA ASP A 236 -11.55 22.92 10.68
C ASP A 236 -12.93 22.45 10.19
N ASN A 237 -13.54 21.55 10.98
CA ASN A 237 -14.83 20.91 10.70
C ASN A 237 -14.88 20.11 9.38
N THR A 238 -13.76 19.90 8.71
CA THR A 238 -13.67 19.16 7.46
C THR A 238 -12.61 18.07 7.54
N MET A 239 -12.78 17.02 6.75
CA MET A 239 -11.74 16.00 6.59
C MET A 239 -11.58 15.66 5.12
N GLU A 240 -10.35 15.82 4.62
CA GLU A 240 -9.96 15.37 3.29
C GLU A 240 -9.26 14.00 3.36
N ILE A 241 -9.73 13.04 2.56
CA ILE A 241 -9.04 11.77 2.32
C ILE A 241 -8.81 11.65 0.81
N ARG A 242 -7.54 11.70 0.39
CA ARG A 242 -7.14 11.66 -1.01
C ARG A 242 -6.35 10.41 -1.33
N PHE A 243 -6.81 9.68 -2.33
CA PHE A 243 -6.11 8.57 -2.94
C PHE A 243 -5.51 9.04 -4.26
N TYR A 244 -4.23 8.77 -4.48
CA TYR A 244 -3.50 9.33 -5.62
C TYR A 244 -2.60 8.29 -6.29
N TRP A 245 -2.69 8.20 -7.61
CA TRP A 245 -1.84 7.35 -8.42
C TRP A 245 -0.64 8.12 -8.96
N ALA A 246 0.55 7.77 -8.49
CA ALA A 246 1.80 8.37 -8.92
C ALA A 246 2.41 7.71 -10.18
N GLY A 247 1.61 6.99 -10.98
CA GLY A 247 2.10 6.32 -12.19
C GLY A 247 2.84 4.99 -11.96
N LYS A 248 2.63 4.34 -10.80
CA LYS A 248 3.30 3.09 -10.42
C LYS A 248 2.37 1.88 -10.52
N GLY A 249 2.98 0.71 -10.66
CA GLY A 249 2.24 -0.55 -10.82
C GLY A 249 1.95 -0.87 -12.28
N THR A 250 0.97 -1.73 -12.49
CA THR A 250 0.62 -2.25 -13.82
C THR A 250 -0.53 -1.45 -14.43
N THR A 251 -0.45 -1.17 -15.73
CA THR A 251 -1.48 -0.39 -16.45
C THR A 251 -2.28 -1.19 -17.46
N ASP A 252 -1.71 -2.32 -17.93
CA ASP A 252 -2.15 -3.00 -19.16
C ASP A 252 -2.60 -4.46 -18.94
N ILE A 253 -2.55 -4.95 -17.70
CA ILE A 253 -2.93 -6.31 -17.30
C ILE A 253 -3.99 -6.18 -16.19
N PRO A 254 -4.99 -7.06 -16.11
CA PRO A 254 -5.39 -8.05 -17.14
C PRO A 254 -5.96 -7.39 -18.41
N VAL A 255 -6.47 -6.17 -18.28
CA VAL A 255 -6.89 -5.31 -19.38
C VAL A 255 -6.22 -3.95 -19.23
N LYS A 256 -6.24 -3.13 -20.29
CA LYS A 256 -5.75 -1.75 -20.20
C LYS A 256 -6.67 -0.92 -19.31
N GLY A 257 -6.09 0.06 -18.62
CA GLY A 257 -6.83 0.91 -17.69
C GLY A 257 -6.99 0.33 -16.29
N VAL A 258 -6.26 -0.74 -15.94
CA VAL A 258 -6.37 -1.37 -14.61
C VAL A 258 -5.31 -0.82 -13.66
N TYR A 259 -5.43 0.47 -13.35
CA TYR A 259 -4.51 1.17 -12.45
C TYR A 259 -5.23 2.19 -11.55
N GLY A 260 -4.47 2.86 -10.69
CA GLY A 260 -4.97 3.86 -9.77
C GLY A 260 -5.61 3.32 -8.49
N PRO A 261 -6.19 4.18 -7.65
CA PRO A 261 -6.75 3.77 -6.37
C PRO A 261 -8.00 2.91 -6.53
N LEU A 262 -8.13 1.96 -5.61
CA LEU A 262 -9.26 1.05 -5.51
C LEU A 262 -9.66 1.00 -4.03
N ILE A 263 -10.88 1.42 -3.70
CA ILE A 263 -11.34 1.57 -2.31
C ILE A 263 -12.85 1.27 -2.23
N PHE A 264 -13.24 0.48 -1.22
CA PHE A 264 -14.60 -0.05 -1.07
C PHE A 264 -15.46 0.77 -0.11
N ALA A 265 -14.88 1.19 1.02
CA ALA A 265 -15.64 1.91 2.02
C ALA A 265 -14.71 2.71 2.92
N ILE A 266 -15.28 3.73 3.55
CA ILE A 266 -14.66 4.43 4.67
C ILE A 266 -15.61 4.45 5.84
N SER A 267 -15.06 4.40 7.05
CA SER A 267 -15.77 4.77 8.26
C SER A 267 -14.91 5.71 9.10
N VAL A 268 -15.53 6.78 9.56
CA VAL A 268 -14.93 7.84 10.37
C VAL A 268 -15.80 7.96 11.62
N PHE A 269 -15.20 7.90 12.80
CA PHE A 269 -15.93 7.98 14.06
C PHE A 269 -15.01 8.47 15.18
N ILE A 270 -15.59 9.09 16.20
CA ILE A 270 -14.85 9.38 17.43
C ILE A 270 -14.60 8.06 18.17
N PRO A 271 -13.34 7.73 18.51
CA PRO A 271 -13.06 6.54 19.30
C PRO A 271 -13.77 6.63 20.65
N PRO A 272 -14.32 5.53 21.19
CA PRO A 272 -14.93 5.55 22.50
C PRO A 272 -13.91 6.10 23.50
N SER A 273 -14.29 7.15 24.24
CA SER A 273 -13.47 7.66 25.35
C SER A 273 -13.25 6.50 26.30
N GLU A 274 -11.99 6.20 26.65
CA GLU A 274 -11.68 5.30 27.76
C GLU A 274 -12.23 5.95 29.02
N THR A 275 -13.51 5.71 29.29
CA THR A 275 -14.08 5.98 30.59
C THR A 275 -13.49 4.89 31.45
N GLU A 276 -12.51 5.26 32.28
CA GLU A 276 -12.02 4.41 33.36
C GLU A 276 -13.20 4.04 34.27
N ASN A 277 -13.96 3.01 33.88
CA ASN A 277 -14.69 2.20 34.82
C ASN A 277 -13.63 1.38 35.55
N SER A 278 -13.00 2.02 36.52
CA SER A 278 -12.22 1.39 37.57
C SER A 278 -13.17 0.59 38.48
N THR A 279 -13.80 -0.43 37.92
CA THR A 279 -14.21 -1.58 38.72
C THR A 279 -12.93 -2.35 38.99
N GLN A 280 -12.31 -2.07 40.14
CA GLN A 280 -11.24 -2.90 40.68
C GLN A 280 -11.80 -4.29 40.99
N ASN A 281 -11.84 -5.15 39.97
CA ASN A 281 -11.78 -6.59 40.12
C ASN A 281 -10.52 -7.07 39.37
N GLY A 282 -9.40 -6.43 39.70
CA GLY A 282 -8.09 -6.96 39.36
C GLY A 282 -7.70 -7.96 40.45
N ASN A 283 -7.78 -9.25 40.14
CA ASN A 283 -6.93 -10.24 40.80
C ASN A 283 -5.48 -9.93 40.39
N SER A 284 -4.91 -8.90 41.00
CA SER A 284 -3.49 -8.62 40.95
C SER A 284 -2.80 -9.68 41.80
N ILE A 285 -1.97 -10.50 41.15
CA ILE A 285 -1.11 -11.45 41.84
C ILE A 285 -0.18 -10.61 42.74
N PRO A 286 -0.14 -10.85 44.05
CA PRO A 286 0.68 -10.06 44.97
C PRO A 286 2.15 -10.13 44.54
N VAL A 287 2.86 -9.00 44.66
CA VAL A 287 4.23 -8.81 44.18
C VAL A 287 5.20 -9.87 44.76
N GLU A 288 4.89 -10.44 45.92
CA GLU A 288 5.63 -11.53 46.54
C GLU A 288 5.53 -12.88 45.78
N ALA A 289 4.42 -13.14 45.08
CA ALA A 289 4.24 -14.34 44.27
C ALA A 289 4.93 -14.23 42.89
N VAL A 290 5.13 -13.00 42.38
CA VAL A 290 5.83 -12.75 41.11
C VAL A 290 7.33 -13.10 41.24
N ALA A 291 7.95 -12.82 42.39
CA ALA A 291 9.33 -13.21 42.66
C ALA A 291 9.53 -14.74 42.65
N GLY A 292 8.56 -15.50 43.17
CA GLY A 292 8.56 -16.96 43.14
C GLY A 292 8.43 -17.55 41.73
N ILE A 293 7.59 -16.95 40.88
CA ILE A 293 7.39 -17.39 39.49
C ILE A 293 8.64 -17.13 38.64
N VAL A 294 9.30 -15.98 38.84
CA VAL A 294 10.54 -15.65 38.13
C VAL A 294 11.69 -16.56 38.56
N ALA A 295 11.80 -16.88 39.86
CA ALA A 295 12.81 -17.82 40.35
C ALA A 295 12.59 -19.25 39.84
N ALA A 296 11.35 -19.73 39.81
CA ALA A 296 11.01 -21.04 39.26
C ALA A 296 11.24 -21.10 37.74
N GLY A 297 10.89 -20.04 37.01
CA GLY A 297 11.14 -19.92 35.58
C GLY A 297 12.64 -19.91 35.26
N ALA A 298 13.44 -19.16 36.01
CA ALA A 298 14.90 -19.16 35.88
C ALA A 298 15.50 -20.54 36.17
N PHE A 299 15.00 -21.26 37.18
CA PHE A 299 15.46 -22.61 37.50
C PHE A 299 15.15 -23.63 36.39
N VAL A 300 13.95 -23.57 35.80
CA VAL A 300 13.57 -24.42 34.66
C VAL A 300 14.41 -24.08 33.43
N ILE A 301 14.71 -22.81 33.17
CA ILE A 301 15.59 -22.39 32.08
C ILE A 301 17.03 -22.89 32.32
N CYS A 302 17.56 -22.79 33.54
CA CYS A 302 18.87 -23.32 33.89
C CYS A 302 18.95 -24.84 33.74
N LEU A 303 17.91 -25.58 34.15
CA LEU A 303 17.83 -27.03 33.93
C LEU A 303 17.71 -27.37 32.45
N ALA A 304 16.91 -26.62 31.67
CA ALA A 304 16.79 -26.81 30.23
C ALA A 304 18.12 -26.53 29.52
N LEU A 305 18.82 -25.46 29.89
CA LEU A 305 20.17 -25.15 29.39
C LEU A 305 21.17 -26.23 29.80
N GLY A 306 21.12 -26.72 31.04
CA GLY A 306 21.92 -27.85 31.50
C GLY A 306 21.67 -29.13 30.70
N ILE A 307 20.41 -29.45 30.38
CA ILE A 307 20.02 -30.59 29.54
C ILE A 307 20.43 -30.37 28.08
N ILE A 308 20.29 -29.15 27.55
CA ILE A 308 20.73 -28.79 26.19
C ILE A 308 22.25 -28.85 26.09
N TRP A 309 22.98 -28.47 27.13
CA TRP A 309 24.43 -28.56 27.18
C TRP A 309 24.88 -30.02 27.30
N TRP A 310 24.18 -30.82 28.12
CA TRP A 310 24.40 -32.26 28.26
C TRP A 310 24.08 -33.02 26.97
N LYS A 311 23.01 -32.63 26.25
CA LYS A 311 22.67 -33.15 24.92
C LYS A 311 23.47 -32.52 23.77
N GLY A 312 24.12 -31.38 24.01
CA GLY A 312 24.97 -30.68 23.04
C GLY A 312 26.38 -31.28 22.98
N CYS A 313 26.88 -31.82 24.09
CA CYS A 313 28.13 -32.60 24.11
C CYS A 313 27.95 -34.03 23.57
N LEU A 314 26.74 -34.62 23.65
CA LEU A 314 26.41 -35.86 22.95
C LEU A 314 25.66 -35.55 21.65
N GLY A 315 26.47 -35.27 20.62
CA GLY A 315 26.06 -34.71 19.34
C GLY A 315 24.76 -35.25 18.76
N ARG A 316 23.88 -34.31 18.40
CA ARG A 316 22.82 -34.55 17.42
C ARG A 316 22.72 -33.36 16.47
N LYS A 317 23.08 -33.66 15.22
CA LYS A 317 23.09 -32.79 14.04
C LYS A 317 21.82 -31.95 13.94
N SER A 318 21.99 -30.64 13.76
CA SER A 318 20.91 -29.69 13.50
C SER A 318 20.24 -29.97 12.16
N ALA A 319 18.94 -30.19 12.18
CA ALA A 319 18.09 -30.08 11.01
C ALA A 319 17.64 -28.62 10.88
N MET A 320 18.12 -27.94 9.83
CA MET A 320 17.56 -26.69 9.33
C MET A 320 17.65 -26.70 7.80
N GLU A 321 16.67 -26.05 7.19
CA GLU A 321 16.43 -25.82 5.76
C GLU A 321 15.59 -26.87 5.02
N ARG A 322 14.26 -26.69 5.11
CA ARG A 322 13.37 -26.95 3.96
C ARG A 322 13.27 -25.67 3.14
N GLY A 323 13.93 -25.65 2.00
CA GLY A 323 13.81 -24.64 0.95
C GLY A 323 14.44 -25.17 -0.33
N PHE A 324 13.58 -25.44 -1.34
CA PHE A 324 13.89 -26.00 -2.67
C PHE A 324 14.55 -27.38 -2.72
N GLY A 325 13.94 -28.29 -3.50
CA GLY A 325 14.44 -29.64 -3.80
C GLY A 325 15.67 -29.63 -4.69
N LEU A 326 16.77 -29.10 -4.16
CA LEU A 326 18.06 -28.90 -4.80
C LEU A 326 19.14 -29.70 -4.02
N ALA A 327 18.79 -30.87 -3.47
CA ALA A 327 19.74 -31.73 -2.77
C ALA A 327 20.68 -32.52 -3.71
N HIS A 328 20.36 -32.60 -5.01
CA HIS A 328 21.05 -33.49 -5.96
C HIS A 328 22.36 -32.93 -6.56
N TRP A 329 22.73 -31.67 -6.30
CA TRP A 329 23.80 -30.95 -7.04
C TRP A 329 24.83 -30.27 -6.11
N LYS A 330 24.88 -30.64 -4.82
CA LYS A 330 25.98 -30.22 -3.93
C LYS A 330 27.23 -31.06 -4.24
N ILE A 331 28.25 -30.43 -4.81
CA ILE A 331 29.56 -31.04 -5.06
C ILE A 331 30.47 -30.73 -3.87
N TYR A 332 31.22 -31.72 -3.37
CA TYR A 332 32.13 -31.54 -2.22
C TYR A 332 33.32 -30.63 -2.59
N LEU A 333 33.68 -29.70 -1.68
CA LEU A 333 34.76 -28.72 -1.84
C LEU A 333 36.12 -29.34 -2.23
N GLU A 334 36.43 -30.51 -1.69
CA GLU A 334 37.68 -31.22 -1.94
C GLU A 334 37.77 -31.70 -3.40
N ALA A 335 36.64 -32.10 -4.00
CA ALA A 335 36.59 -32.51 -5.39
C ALA A 335 36.80 -31.32 -6.35
N ILE A 336 36.24 -30.15 -6.02
CA ILE A 336 36.45 -28.91 -6.80
C ILE A 336 37.89 -28.42 -6.66
N ARG A 337 38.45 -28.45 -5.44
CA ARG A 337 39.85 -28.05 -5.19
C ARG A 337 40.84 -28.95 -5.93
N ALA A 338 40.61 -30.27 -5.93
CA ALA A 338 41.40 -31.24 -6.69
C ALA A 338 41.27 -31.05 -8.21
N ALA A 339 40.05 -30.77 -8.69
CA ALA A 339 39.79 -30.49 -10.11
C ALA A 339 40.48 -29.22 -10.63
N MET A 340 40.88 -28.32 -9.74
CA MET A 340 41.39 -26.99 -10.07
C MET A 340 42.87 -26.76 -9.68
N ASN A 341 43.58 -27.78 -9.18
CA ASN A 341 44.91 -27.61 -8.57
C ASN A 341 44.95 -26.44 -7.57
N ASP A 342 44.00 -26.41 -6.63
CA ASP A 342 43.94 -25.42 -5.55
C ASP A 342 43.83 -23.94 -6.01
N PHE A 343 43.11 -23.70 -7.10
CA PHE A 343 42.90 -22.34 -7.67
C PHE A 343 44.22 -21.67 -8.11
N ASP A 344 45.15 -22.45 -8.66
CA ASP A 344 46.38 -21.94 -9.25
C ASP A 344 46.09 -20.78 -10.23
N ALA A 345 46.81 -19.68 -10.09
CA ALA A 345 46.70 -18.51 -10.95
C ALA A 345 46.90 -18.85 -12.44
N ALA A 346 47.66 -19.90 -12.75
CA ALA A 346 47.85 -20.39 -14.11
C ALA A 346 46.56 -20.92 -14.78
N ASN A 347 45.55 -21.30 -14.00
CA ASN A 347 44.28 -21.84 -14.48
C ASN A 347 43.17 -20.78 -14.64
N LYS A 348 43.48 -19.51 -14.37
CA LYS A 348 42.52 -18.41 -14.54
C LYS A 348 42.31 -18.13 -16.04
N ILE A 349 41.06 -18.29 -16.49
CA ILE A 349 40.69 -18.10 -17.90
C ILE A 349 40.01 -16.76 -18.18
N GLY A 350 39.64 -16.01 -17.14
CA GLY A 350 39.11 -14.67 -17.29
C GLY A 350 38.67 -14.04 -15.98
N GLU A 351 38.56 -12.72 -15.96
CA GLU A 351 37.99 -11.95 -14.85
C GLU A 351 37.22 -10.75 -15.44
N GLY A 352 35.96 -10.63 -15.06
CA GLY A 352 35.13 -9.45 -15.35
C GLY A 352 34.74 -8.75 -14.04
N GLY A 353 33.81 -7.80 -14.10
CA GLY A 353 33.33 -7.06 -12.92
C GLY A 353 32.63 -7.89 -11.84
N PHE A 354 32.50 -9.21 -12.03
CA PHE A 354 31.70 -10.11 -11.20
C PHE A 354 32.46 -11.37 -10.74
N SER A 355 33.79 -11.28 -10.57
CA SER A 355 34.69 -12.29 -9.98
C SER A 355 35.45 -13.20 -10.99
N PRO A 356 36.58 -13.85 -10.59
CA PRO A 356 37.42 -14.64 -11.49
C PRO A 356 36.81 -15.98 -11.88
N VAL A 357 37.13 -16.41 -13.10
CA VAL A 357 36.75 -17.71 -13.68
C VAL A 357 38.00 -18.53 -13.94
N TYR A 358 37.96 -19.78 -13.50
CA TYR A 358 39.06 -20.73 -13.60
C TYR A 358 38.65 -21.94 -14.44
N LYS A 359 39.62 -22.55 -15.12
CA LYS A 359 39.47 -23.85 -15.80
C LYS A 359 39.79 -24.99 -14.83
N GLY A 360 38.99 -26.04 -14.87
CA GLY A 360 39.23 -27.27 -14.10
C GLY A 360 38.94 -28.53 -14.90
N PHE A 361 39.29 -29.67 -14.34
CA PHE A 361 39.05 -31.00 -14.92
C PHE A 361 38.39 -31.90 -13.88
N LEU A 362 37.25 -32.49 -14.23
CA LEU A 362 36.62 -33.53 -13.42
C LEU A 362 37.43 -34.83 -13.50
N SER A 363 37.20 -35.75 -12.55
CA SER A 363 37.89 -37.05 -12.49
C SER A 363 37.69 -37.93 -13.73
N ASP A 364 36.65 -37.66 -14.52
CA ASP A 364 36.36 -38.33 -15.79
C ASP A 364 37.01 -37.65 -17.01
N GLY A 365 37.80 -36.59 -16.80
CA GLY A 365 38.46 -35.81 -17.85
C GLY A 365 37.61 -34.68 -18.45
N THR A 366 36.36 -34.50 -17.99
CA THR A 366 35.49 -33.42 -18.46
C THR A 366 36.07 -32.05 -18.09
N VAL A 367 36.18 -31.17 -19.08
CA VAL A 367 36.63 -29.78 -18.87
C VAL A 367 35.50 -28.94 -18.31
N ILE A 368 35.75 -28.25 -17.21
CA ILE A 368 34.78 -27.38 -16.54
C ILE A 368 35.33 -25.96 -16.39
N ALA A 369 34.42 -24.99 -16.26
CA ALA A 369 34.72 -23.64 -15.83
C ALA A 369 34.11 -23.40 -14.45
N VAL A 370 34.90 -22.88 -13.51
CA VAL A 370 34.48 -22.60 -12.14
C VAL A 370 34.58 -21.11 -11.89
N LYS A 371 33.43 -20.49 -11.63
CA LYS A 371 33.31 -19.08 -11.26
C LYS A 371 33.29 -18.98 -9.74
N GLN A 372 34.32 -18.37 -9.16
CA GLN A 372 34.39 -18.10 -7.72
C GLN A 372 33.75 -16.75 -7.46
N LEU A 373 32.74 -16.65 -6.59
CA LEU A 373 32.15 -15.37 -6.21
C LEU A 373 32.86 -14.78 -4.99
N SER A 374 33.10 -13.47 -4.99
CA SER A 374 33.66 -12.76 -3.84
C SER A 374 32.66 -12.65 -2.68
N SER A 375 33.13 -12.85 -1.45
CA SER A 375 32.33 -12.83 -0.20
C SER A 375 31.89 -11.44 0.28
N ASP A 376 32.37 -10.35 -0.33
CA ASP A 376 32.42 -9.05 0.33
C ASP A 376 31.13 -8.20 0.22
N SER A 377 29.98 -8.78 -0.13
CA SER A 377 28.71 -8.05 -0.01
C SER A 377 27.47 -8.93 0.18
N ARG A 378 26.50 -8.43 0.96
CA ARG A 378 25.11 -8.96 0.98
C ARG A 378 24.44 -8.93 -0.40
N GLN A 379 24.95 -8.10 -1.32
CA GLN A 379 24.48 -8.00 -2.69
C GLN A 379 24.90 -9.21 -3.54
N GLY A 380 26.12 -9.75 -3.33
CA GLY A 380 26.64 -10.92 -4.04
C GLY A 380 25.83 -12.20 -3.81
N ASN A 381 25.28 -12.42 -2.61
CA ASN A 381 24.49 -13.62 -2.33
C ASN A 381 23.14 -13.64 -3.07
N ARG A 382 22.52 -12.46 -3.26
CA ARG A 382 21.28 -12.35 -4.05
C ARG A 382 21.55 -12.51 -5.54
N GLU A 383 22.67 -11.99 -6.02
CA GLU A 383 23.12 -12.15 -7.41
C GLU A 383 23.48 -13.61 -7.73
N PHE A 384 24.13 -14.31 -6.79
CA PHE A 384 24.44 -15.74 -6.87
C PHE A 384 23.20 -16.63 -7.02
N LEU A 385 22.20 -16.43 -6.16
CA LEU A 385 20.96 -17.20 -6.20
C LEU A 385 20.17 -16.94 -7.50
N ASN A 386 20.24 -15.71 -8.02
CA ASN A 386 19.59 -15.37 -9.28
C ASN A 386 20.29 -16.05 -10.47
N GLU A 387 21.62 -16.06 -10.52
CA GLU A 387 22.40 -16.70 -11.58
C GLU A 387 22.22 -18.23 -11.58
N ILE A 388 22.25 -18.88 -10.41
CA ILE A 388 21.91 -20.31 -10.26
C ILE A 388 20.46 -20.58 -10.70
N GLY A 389 19.52 -19.75 -10.27
CA GLY A 389 18.10 -19.91 -10.59
C GLY A 389 17.84 -19.86 -12.10
N VAL A 390 18.52 -18.95 -12.81
CA VAL A 390 18.42 -18.84 -14.27
C VAL A 390 19.07 -20.04 -14.96
N ILE A 391 20.31 -20.39 -14.64
CA ILE A 391 21.04 -21.43 -15.38
C ILE A 391 20.50 -22.84 -15.08
N SER A 392 19.99 -23.08 -13.87
CA SER A 392 19.35 -24.36 -13.51
C SER A 392 18.03 -24.61 -14.26
N ALA A 393 17.36 -23.56 -14.74
CA ALA A 393 16.08 -23.66 -15.43
C ALA A 393 16.20 -23.93 -16.95
N PHE A 394 17.39 -23.77 -17.55
CA PHE A 394 17.61 -23.93 -18.99
C PHE A 394 18.58 -25.07 -19.30
N GLN A 395 18.09 -26.16 -19.91
CA GLN A 395 18.91 -27.23 -20.47
C GLN A 395 18.75 -27.25 -22.00
N HIS A 396 19.81 -26.87 -22.72
CA HIS A 396 19.82 -26.88 -24.19
C HIS A 396 21.21 -27.33 -24.71
N PRO A 397 21.32 -28.08 -25.82
CA PRO A 397 22.60 -28.57 -26.35
C PRO A 397 23.63 -27.49 -26.73
N HIS A 398 23.19 -26.24 -26.87
CA HIS A 398 24.03 -25.07 -27.21
C HIS A 398 24.17 -24.06 -26.06
N LEU A 399 23.72 -24.41 -24.85
CA LEU A 399 23.88 -23.58 -23.65
C LEU A 399 24.79 -24.27 -22.65
N VAL A 400 25.44 -23.46 -21.80
CA VAL A 400 26.34 -23.94 -20.77
C VAL A 400 25.54 -24.71 -19.71
N LYS A 401 25.96 -25.93 -19.40
CA LYS A 401 25.32 -26.77 -18.38
C LYS A 401 25.91 -26.48 -17.01
N LEU A 402 25.06 -26.19 -16.03
CA LEU A 402 25.47 -26.14 -14.62
C LEU A 402 25.67 -27.56 -14.08
N TYR A 403 26.90 -27.87 -13.65
CA TYR A 403 27.24 -29.16 -13.04
C TYR A 403 26.96 -29.20 -11.54
N GLY A 404 27.07 -28.06 -10.84
CA GLY A 404 26.88 -27.99 -9.40
C GLY A 404 27.27 -26.62 -8.83
N TRP A 405 27.15 -26.51 -7.51
CA TRP A 405 27.61 -25.38 -6.71
C TRP A 405 28.16 -25.86 -5.39
N LEU A 406 28.83 -24.94 -4.71
CA LEU A 406 29.30 -25.09 -3.36
C LEU A 406 29.16 -23.75 -2.64
N ASP A 407 28.68 -23.81 -1.40
CA ASP A 407 28.78 -22.71 -0.44
C ASP A 407 29.94 -23.01 0.53
N ALA A 408 30.94 -22.12 0.56
CA ALA A 408 32.12 -22.26 1.40
C ALA A 408 31.96 -21.61 2.79
N VAL A 409 30.79 -21.04 3.12
CA VAL A 409 30.55 -20.32 4.39
C VAL A 409 30.51 -21.25 5.64
N LEU A 410 30.73 -22.55 5.49
CA LEU A 410 30.69 -23.54 6.60
C LEU A 410 32.06 -24.11 7.01
N LYS A 411 33.10 -23.28 7.15
CA LYS A 411 34.31 -23.68 7.90
C LYS A 411 34.78 -22.58 8.86
N GLU A 412 35.07 -23.03 10.07
CA GLU A 412 35.73 -22.36 11.20
C GLU A 412 34.88 -21.51 12.15
N ILE A 413 34.12 -22.21 13.00
CA ILE A 413 34.16 -21.91 14.43
C ILE A 413 34.92 -23.09 15.08
N SER A 414 36.23 -22.97 15.13
CA SER A 414 37.07 -23.79 16.02
C SER A 414 37.12 -23.06 17.35
N CYS A 415 36.41 -23.56 18.37
CA CYS A 415 36.57 -23.08 19.74
C CYS A 415 37.97 -23.49 20.23
N CYS A 416 38.74 -22.54 20.75
CA CYS A 416 39.60 -22.77 21.90
C CYS A 416 38.79 -22.57 23.17
#